data_AF-A0A960HTE4-F1
#
_entry.id   AF-A0A960HTE4-F1
#
_cell.length_a   1.000
_cell.length_b   1.000
_cell.length_c   1.000
_cell.angle_alpha   90.00
_cell.angle_beta   90.00
_cell.angle_gamma   90.00
#
_symmetry.space_group_name_H-M   'P 1'
#
loop_
_entity.id
_entity.type
_entity.pdbx_description
1 polymer ?
#
loop_
_entity_poly.entity_id
_entity_poly.type
_entity_poly.pdbx_seq_one_letter_code
_entity_poly.pdbx_strand_id
1 'polypeptide(L)'
;MATVDRVLPWRRHHETAAASELVPLLRSYRSYHPKARIDTINRAYHTAAEAHRNQTRSSGESYINHPLAVAKIVADIGLDEVSLAAALLHDAVEDTEITLQDVRDQFGEEVAWIVDGVTKLERIQFDSREAQQ
;
A
#
# COMPACT_ATOMS: atom_id res chain seq x y z
N MET A 1 28.09 -6.89 36.18
CA MET A 1 27.08 -7.50 35.29
C MET A 1 26.44 -6.38 34.49
N ALA A 2 26.90 -6.19 33.24
CA ALA A 2 26.39 -5.15 32.36
C ALA A 2 25.68 -5.82 31.18
N THR A 3 24.38 -5.60 31.06
CA THR A 3 23.64 -5.83 29.81
C THR A 3 23.28 -4.47 29.27
N VAL A 4 24.15 -3.97 28.39
CA VAL A 4 23.90 -2.78 27.59
C VAL A 4 22.87 -3.19 26.54
N ASP A 5 21.64 -2.71 26.69
CA ASP A 5 20.58 -2.86 25.70
C ASP A 5 20.97 -2.01 24.47
N ARG A 6 21.69 -2.63 23.53
CA ARG A 6 22.08 -2.00 22.27
C ARG A 6 20.91 -2.04 21.30
N VAL A 7 19.93 -1.17 21.52
CA VAL A 7 18.95 -0.85 20.47
C VAL A 7 19.67 -0.06 19.37
N LEU A 8 19.85 -0.70 18.22
CA LEU A 8 20.56 -0.14 17.07
C LEU A 8 19.82 1.10 16.52
N PRO A 9 20.51 2.24 16.30
CA PRO A 9 19.89 3.55 16.08
C PRO A 9 19.11 3.70 14.76
N TRP A 10 19.31 2.82 13.78
CA TRP A 10 18.67 2.94 12.47
C TRP A 10 17.26 2.34 12.39
N ARG A 11 16.83 1.52 13.37
CA ARG A 11 15.46 0.93 13.37
C ARG A 11 14.34 1.94 13.65
N ARG A 12 14.63 3.10 14.24
CA ARG A 12 13.61 4.12 14.56
C ARG A 12 13.20 5.00 13.37
N HIS A 13 14.05 5.16 12.36
CA HIS A 13 13.79 6.13 11.30
C HIS A 13 12.73 5.66 10.30
N HIS A 14 12.65 4.36 10.00
CA HIS A 14 11.66 3.82 9.06
C HIS A 14 10.23 3.82 9.63
N GLU A 15 10.07 3.49 10.90
CA GLU A 15 8.76 3.40 11.55
C GLU A 15 8.10 4.78 11.74
N THR A 16 8.92 5.82 11.95
CA THR A 16 8.43 7.18 12.20
C THR A 16 8.06 7.94 10.91
N ALA A 17 8.81 7.73 9.82
CA ALA A 17 8.50 8.33 8.51
C ALA A 17 7.23 7.72 7.91
N ALA A 18 7.12 6.39 7.99
CA ALA A 18 5.95 5.63 7.58
C ALA A 18 4.65 6.12 8.24
N ALA A 19 4.70 6.38 9.55
CA ALA A 19 3.57 6.91 10.30
C ALA A 19 3.18 8.34 9.86
N SER A 20 4.14 9.16 9.39
CA SER A 20 3.86 10.53 8.94
C SER A 20 3.13 10.58 7.60
N GLU A 21 3.49 9.70 6.66
CA GLU A 21 2.94 9.69 5.30
C GLU A 21 1.50 9.18 5.25
N LEU A 22 1.12 8.32 6.20
CA LEU A 22 -0.21 7.71 6.25
C LEU A 22 -1.28 8.63 6.86
N VAL A 23 -0.89 9.59 7.70
CA VAL A 23 -1.82 10.49 8.41
C VAL A 23 -2.77 11.27 7.47
N PRO A 24 -2.32 11.85 6.35
CA PRO A 24 -3.19 12.52 5.39
C PRO A 24 -4.25 11.60 4.78
N LEU A 25 -3.88 10.34 4.48
CA LEU A 25 -4.82 9.34 3.97
C LEU A 25 -5.89 9.02 5.01
N LEU A 26 -5.47 8.70 6.24
CA LEU A 26 -6.38 8.36 7.34
C LEU A 26 -7.32 9.51 7.70
N ARG A 27 -6.84 10.75 7.61
CA ARG A 27 -7.67 11.94 7.82
C ARG A 27 -8.79 12.01 6.78
N SER A 28 -8.48 11.75 5.52
CA SER A 28 -9.51 11.77 4.46
C SER A 28 -10.50 10.63 4.62
N TYR A 29 -10.00 9.42 4.87
CA TYR A 29 -10.88 8.28 5.09
C TYR A 29 -11.86 8.56 6.24
N ARG A 30 -11.39 9.15 7.35
CA ARG A 30 -12.24 9.49 8.50
C ARG A 30 -13.22 10.63 8.24
N SER A 31 -13.08 11.46 7.20
CA SER A 31 -14.10 12.47 6.90
C SER A 31 -15.40 11.83 6.40
N TYR A 32 -15.29 10.68 5.73
CA TYR A 32 -16.44 9.88 5.29
C TYR A 32 -16.79 8.76 6.27
N HIS A 33 -15.80 8.25 7.02
CA HIS A 33 -15.94 7.10 7.93
C HIS A 33 -15.47 7.41 9.38
N PRO A 34 -16.16 8.27 10.15
CA PRO A 34 -15.64 8.84 11.41
C PRO A 34 -15.34 7.81 12.51
N LYS A 35 -16.04 6.67 12.49
CA LYS A 35 -15.93 5.60 13.51
C LYS A 35 -15.24 4.34 12.99
N ALA A 36 -14.80 4.34 11.74
CA ALA A 36 -14.21 3.16 11.14
C ALA A 36 -12.86 2.83 11.75
N ARG A 37 -12.57 1.52 11.79
CA ARG A 37 -11.28 1.00 12.20
C ARG A 37 -10.29 1.17 11.06
N ILE A 38 -9.06 1.53 11.40
CA ILE A 38 -8.01 1.79 10.41
C ILE A 38 -6.95 0.68 10.39
N ASP A 39 -7.18 -0.40 11.15
CA ASP A 39 -6.22 -1.50 11.30
C ASP A 39 -5.85 -2.14 9.95
N THR A 40 -6.85 -2.37 9.09
CA THR A 40 -6.64 -2.96 7.77
C THR A 40 -5.82 -2.03 6.86
N ILE A 41 -6.12 -0.74 6.85
CA ILE A 41 -5.41 0.27 6.06
C ILE A 41 -3.95 0.38 6.52
N ASN A 42 -3.71 0.42 7.84
CA ASN A 42 -2.35 0.45 8.39
C ASN A 42 -1.55 -0.79 8.00
N ARG A 43 -2.13 -1.99 8.13
CA ARG A 43 -1.45 -3.24 7.74
C ARG A 43 -1.16 -3.28 6.24
N ALA A 44 -2.09 -2.86 5.40
CA ALA A 44 -1.92 -2.81 3.95
C ALA A 44 -0.78 -1.87 3.57
N TYR A 45 -0.74 -0.67 4.17
CA TYR A 45 0.34 0.28 3.96
C TYR A 45 1.70 -0.29 4.35
N HIS A 46 1.84 -0.90 5.53
CA HIS A 46 3.11 -1.48 5.96
C HIS A 46 3.54 -2.64 5.05
N THR A 47 2.60 -3.45 4.59
CA THR A 47 2.89 -4.56 3.67
C THR A 47 3.42 -4.04 2.33
N ALA A 48 2.74 -3.04 1.75
CA ALA A 48 3.18 -2.40 0.51
C ALA A 48 4.53 -1.68 0.68
N ALA A 49 4.72 -0.93 1.76
CA ALA A 49 5.96 -0.21 2.04
C ALA A 49 7.16 -1.17 2.17
N GLU A 50 6.95 -2.31 2.81
CA GLU A 50 7.97 -3.34 2.96
C GLU A 50 8.26 -4.05 1.64
N ALA A 51 7.23 -4.39 0.87
CA ALA A 51 7.35 -5.03 -0.43
C ALA A 51 8.16 -4.15 -1.41
N HIS A 52 7.93 -2.84 -1.40
CA HIS A 52 8.62 -1.88 -2.25
C HIS A 52 9.83 -1.20 -1.59
N ARG A 53 10.34 -1.69 -0.45
CA ARG A 53 11.41 -1.02 0.32
C ARG A 53 12.70 -0.74 -0.47
N ASN A 54 12.98 -1.57 -1.47
CA ASN A 54 14.17 -1.49 -2.32
C ASN A 54 13.88 -0.85 -3.68
N GLN A 55 12.66 -0.36 -3.90
CA GLN A 55 12.24 0.24 -5.16
C GLN A 55 12.14 1.75 -5.01
N THR A 56 12.73 2.46 -5.97
CA THR A 56 12.67 3.91 -6.08
C THR A 56 12.14 4.30 -7.44
N ARG A 57 11.33 5.36 -7.50
CA ARG A 57 10.89 5.93 -8.78
C ARG A 57 12.06 6.59 -9.49
N SER A 58 11.92 6.88 -10.78
CA SER A 58 12.92 7.61 -11.58
C SER A 58 13.26 9.00 -11.01
N SER A 59 12.41 9.57 -10.16
CA SER A 59 12.63 10.82 -9.42
C SER A 59 13.55 10.66 -8.19
N GLY A 60 13.85 9.42 -7.77
CA GLY A 60 14.58 9.11 -6.54
C GLY A 60 13.71 8.96 -5.29
N GLU A 61 12.41 9.17 -5.39
CA GLU A 61 11.46 8.98 -4.29
C GLU A 61 11.12 7.50 -4.05
N SER A 62 10.69 7.16 -2.84
CA SER A 62 10.23 5.79 -2.53
C SER A 62 8.99 5.43 -3.35
N TYR A 63 8.94 4.20 -3.85
CA TYR A 63 7.84 3.73 -4.68
C TYR A 63 6.48 3.75 -3.95
N ILE A 64 6.48 3.60 -2.61
CA ILE A 64 5.26 3.61 -1.77
C ILE A 64 4.40 4.88 -1.94
N ASN A 65 5.00 5.98 -2.40
CA ASN A 65 4.28 7.21 -2.69
C ASN A 65 3.20 7.03 -3.78
N HIS A 66 3.39 6.12 -4.73
CA HIS A 66 2.39 5.85 -5.74
C HIS A 66 1.14 5.18 -5.14
N PRO A 67 1.22 4.00 -4.48
CA PRO A 67 0.06 3.41 -3.83
C PRO A 67 -0.63 4.33 -2.82
N LEU A 68 0.13 5.16 -2.09
CA LEU A 68 -0.43 6.17 -1.18
C LEU A 68 -1.27 7.23 -1.92
N ALA A 69 -0.79 7.73 -3.06
CA ALA A 69 -1.51 8.72 -3.85
C ALA A 69 -2.81 8.14 -4.42
N VAL A 70 -2.78 6.89 -4.91
CA VAL A 70 -3.97 6.17 -5.38
C VAL A 70 -4.97 5.98 -4.25
N ALA A 71 -4.53 5.47 -3.10
CA ALA A 71 -5.38 5.27 -1.93
C ALA A 71 -5.99 6.59 -1.42
N LYS A 72 -5.27 7.71 -1.55
CA LYS A 72 -5.77 9.04 -1.20
C LYS A 72 -6.93 9.47 -2.10
N ILE A 73 -6.85 9.23 -3.41
CA ILE A 73 -7.96 9.48 -4.35
C ILE A 73 -9.17 8.63 -3.98
N VAL A 74 -8.96 7.35 -3.70
CA VAL A 74 -10.02 6.41 -3.28
C VAL A 74 -10.70 6.90 -1.98
N ALA A 75 -9.92 7.37 -1.02
CA ALA A 75 -10.43 7.93 0.23
C ALA A 75 -11.20 9.25 0.00
N ASP A 76 -10.75 10.09 -0.92
CA ASP A 76 -11.38 11.39 -1.23
C ASP A 76 -12.74 11.24 -1.91
N ILE A 77 -12.96 10.13 -2.62
CA ILE A 77 -14.26 9.73 -3.20
C ILE A 77 -15.17 9.06 -2.15
N GLY A 78 -14.62 8.70 -0.99
CA GLY A 78 -15.36 8.16 0.16
C GLY A 78 -15.54 6.64 0.16
N LEU A 79 -14.70 5.90 -0.58
CA LEU A 79 -14.75 4.43 -0.58
C LEU A 79 -14.27 3.83 0.75
N ASP A 80 -14.53 2.54 0.92
CA ASP A 80 -14.34 1.79 2.15
C ASP A 80 -12.89 1.29 2.37
N GLU A 81 -12.64 0.71 3.54
CA GLU A 81 -11.32 0.20 3.92
C GLU A 81 -10.82 -0.93 3.01
N VAL A 82 -11.72 -1.70 2.40
CA VAL A 82 -11.40 -2.79 1.47
C VAL A 82 -10.84 -2.17 0.18
N SER A 83 -11.50 -1.14 -0.35
CA SER A 83 -11.03 -0.40 -1.52
C SER A 83 -9.69 0.28 -1.26
N LEU A 84 -9.50 0.87 -0.07
CA LEU A 84 -8.23 1.49 0.30
C LEU A 84 -7.11 0.46 0.45
N ALA A 85 -7.39 -0.70 1.05
CA ALA A 85 -6.41 -1.78 1.17
C ALA A 85 -5.99 -2.31 -0.19
N ALA A 86 -6.95 -2.52 -1.11
CA ALA A 86 -6.65 -2.94 -2.47
C ALA A 86 -5.81 -1.90 -3.22
N ALA A 87 -6.15 -0.60 -3.10
CA ALA A 87 -5.37 0.48 -3.70
C ALA A 87 -3.93 0.56 -3.17
N LEU A 88 -3.70 0.23 -1.89
CA LEU A 88 -2.36 0.18 -1.32
C LEU A 88 -1.56 -1.04 -1.79
N LEU A 89 -2.22 -2.16 -2.12
CA LEU A 89 -1.59 -3.46 -2.38
C LEU A 89 -1.50 -3.83 -3.87
N HIS A 90 -2.18 -3.12 -4.79
CA HIS A 90 -2.27 -3.52 -6.20
C HIS A 90 -0.90 -3.72 -6.86
N ASP A 91 -0.04 -2.71 -6.82
CA ASP A 91 1.32 -2.79 -7.35
C ASP A 91 2.20 -3.79 -6.62
N ALA A 92 1.92 -4.07 -5.34
CA ALA A 92 2.72 -5.05 -4.60
C ALA A 92 2.56 -6.45 -5.19
N VAL A 93 1.35 -6.81 -5.65
CA VAL A 93 1.09 -8.08 -6.33
C VAL A 93 1.68 -8.11 -7.74
N GLU A 94 1.79 -6.96 -8.41
CA GLU A 94 2.31 -6.86 -9.76
C GLU A 94 3.84 -6.79 -9.84
N ASP A 95 4.46 -6.00 -8.96
CA ASP A 95 5.87 -5.59 -9.05
C ASP A 95 6.78 -6.24 -7.99
N THR A 96 6.25 -7.08 -7.11
CA THR A 96 7.02 -7.68 -5.99
C THR A 96 6.74 -9.18 -5.83
N GLU A 97 7.32 -9.79 -4.79
CA GLU A 97 7.12 -11.22 -4.47
C GLU A 97 5.79 -11.50 -3.76
N ILE A 98 5.03 -10.47 -3.37
CA ILE A 98 3.71 -10.64 -2.75
C ILE A 98 2.76 -11.31 -3.75
N THR A 99 2.10 -12.38 -3.32
CA THR A 99 1.14 -13.10 -4.16
C THR A 99 -0.30 -12.74 -3.81
N LEU A 100 -1.23 -13.01 -4.74
CA LEU A 100 -2.67 -12.93 -4.45
C LEU A 100 -3.10 -13.83 -3.30
N GLN A 101 -2.40 -14.95 -3.08
CA GLN A 101 -2.68 -15.84 -1.97
C GLN A 101 -2.28 -15.19 -0.63
N ASP A 102 -1.13 -14.51 -0.59
CA ASP A 102 -0.71 -13.75 0.60
C ASP A 102 -1.72 -12.64 0.94
N VAL A 103 -2.24 -11.95 -0.09
CA VAL A 103 -3.27 -10.92 0.09
C VAL A 103 -4.55 -11.54 0.65
N ARG A 104 -5.01 -12.66 0.07
CA ARG A 104 -6.20 -13.38 0.54
C ARG A 104 -6.07 -13.80 1.99
N ASP A 105 -4.93 -14.36 2.38
CA ASP A 105 -4.71 -14.89 3.72
C ASP A 105 -4.59 -13.78 4.78
N GLN A 106 -4.06 -12.60 4.42
CA GLN A 106 -3.83 -11.49 5.35
C GLN A 106 -4.95 -10.44 5.40
N PHE A 107 -5.68 -10.26 4.29
CA PHE A 107 -6.65 -9.18 4.10
C PHE A 107 -8.05 -9.68 3.72
N GLY A 108 -8.19 -10.96 3.35
CA GLY A 108 -9.47 -11.59 3.00
C GLY A 108 -9.73 -11.64 1.50
N GLU A 109 -10.76 -12.42 1.14
CA GLU A 109 -11.11 -12.70 -0.26
C GLU A 109 -11.45 -11.45 -1.06
N GLU A 110 -12.16 -10.50 -0.45
CA GLU A 110 -12.67 -9.32 -1.15
C GLU A 110 -11.54 -8.39 -1.61
N VAL A 111 -10.54 -8.17 -0.75
CA VAL A 111 -9.33 -7.40 -1.12
C VAL A 111 -8.57 -8.11 -2.22
N ALA A 112 -8.37 -9.43 -2.11
CA ALA A 112 -7.67 -10.20 -3.13
C ALA A 112 -8.40 -10.18 -4.48
N TRP A 113 -9.73 -10.22 -4.48
CA TRP A 113 -10.54 -10.16 -5.69
C TRP A 113 -10.42 -8.80 -6.40
N ILE A 114 -10.44 -7.69 -5.65
CA ILE A 114 -10.26 -6.34 -6.22
C ILE A 114 -8.84 -6.21 -6.79
N VAL A 115 -7.82 -6.63 -6.04
CA VAL A 115 -6.41 -6.58 -6.48
C VAL A 115 -6.20 -7.37 -7.78
N ASP A 116 -6.69 -8.60 -7.84
CA ASP A 116 -6.65 -9.43 -9.06
C ASP A 116 -7.35 -8.75 -10.25
N GLY A 117 -8.50 -8.13 -9.98
CA GLY A 117 -9.25 -7.38 -10.99
C GLY A 117 -8.47 -6.21 -11.57
N VAL A 118 -7.86 -5.37 -10.73
CA VAL A 118 -7.13 -4.17 -11.20
C VAL A 118 -5.84 -4.52 -11.94
N THR A 119 -5.05 -5.47 -11.44
CA THR A 119 -3.83 -5.97 -12.10
C THR A 119 -4.13 -6.53 -13.49
N LYS A 120 -5.27 -7.24 -13.65
CA LYS A 120 -5.70 -7.74 -14.97
C LYS A 120 -6.09 -6.62 -15.94
N LEU A 121 -6.76 -5.58 -15.44
CA LEU A 121 -7.17 -4.44 -16.26
C LEU A 121 -5.96 -3.63 -16.75
N GLU A 122 -4.92 -3.52 -15.92
CA GLU A 122 -3.67 -2.85 -16.30
C GLU A 122 -2.99 -3.59 -17.45
N ARG A 123 -2.84 -4.92 -17.34
CA ARG A 123 -2.28 -5.77 -18.41
C ARG A 123 -2.99 -5.63 -19.75
N ILE A 124 -4.33 -5.61 -19.75
CA ILE A 124 -5.12 -5.42 -20.99
C ILE A 124 -4.80 -4.07 -21.64
N GLN A 125 -4.60 -3.01 -20.86
CA GLN A 125 -4.24 -1.70 -21.42
C GLN A 125 -2.83 -1.71 -22.03
N PHE A 126 -1.89 -2.42 -21.43
CA PHE A 126 -0.54 -2.56 -21.98
C PHE A 126 -0.52 -3.38 -23.28
N ASP A 127 -1.23 -4.51 -23.34
CA ASP A 127 -1.35 -5.33 -24.56
C ASP A 127 -1.98 -4.54 -25.72
N SER A 128 -2.90 -3.61 -25.41
CA SER A 128 -3.49 -2.72 -26.42
C SER A 128 -2.53 -1.65 -26.95
N ARG A 129 -1.51 -1.28 -26.17
CA ARG A 129 -0.51 -0.25 -26.49
C ARG A 129 0.73 -0.80 -27.19
N GLU A 130 0.85 -2.11 -27.34
CA GLU A 130 1.80 -2.74 -28.28
C GLU A 130 1.49 -2.42 -29.76
N ALA A 131 0.45 -1.64 -30.04
CA ALA A 131 0.24 -0.93 -31.31
C ALA A 131 0.95 0.44 -31.41
N GLN A 132 1.72 0.86 -30.41
CA GLN A 132 2.43 2.16 -30.39
C GLN A 132 3.93 1.95 -30.10
N GLN A 133 4.62 1.44 -31.12
CA GLN A 133 6.06 1.69 -31.32
C GLN A 133 6.26 3.04 -32.02
#